data_AF-A0A1F4ZDT2-F1
#
_entry.id   AF-A0A1F4ZDT2-F1
#
_cell.length_a   1.000
_cell.length_b   1.000
_cell.length_c   1.000
_cell.angle_alpha   90.00
_cell.angle_beta   90.00
_cell.angle_gamma   90.00
#
_symmetry.space_group_name_H-M   'P 1'
#
loop_
_entity.id
_entity.type
_entity.pdbx_description
1 polymer ?
#
loop_
_entity_poly.entity_id
_entity_poly.type
_entity_poly.pdbx_seq_one_letter_code
_entity_poly.pdbx_strand_id
1 'polypeptide(L)'
;MAAIKGADDVMTALRTAVKNQITGAVKDTGSVAASGMSTVKDVVTGAVTGAAEAGTEVGLAAVSVVEEAISAAEGLGVSASDAVSGAVNGAIDAAESVGGNAVDAVRKALSNAAALPRDLVEAALKGRGK
;
A
#
# COMPACT_ATOMS: atom_id res chain seq x y z
N MET A 1 28.23 -3.75 -1.80
CA MET A 1 27.24 -2.73 -1.38
C MET A 1 26.46 -2.09 -2.54
N ALA A 2 26.72 -2.42 -3.82
CA ALA A 2 25.96 -1.85 -4.95
C ALA A 2 24.51 -2.39 -5.07
N ALA A 3 24.28 -3.66 -4.77
CA ALA A 3 22.94 -4.27 -4.84
C ALA A 3 21.96 -3.70 -3.80
N ILE A 4 22.44 -3.39 -2.59
CA ILE A 4 21.61 -2.82 -1.51
C ILE A 4 21.22 -1.37 -1.84
N LYS A 5 22.16 -0.59 -2.40
CA LYS A 5 21.87 0.78 -2.83
C LYS A 5 20.79 0.84 -3.92
N GLY A 6 20.87 -0.06 -4.90
CA GLY A 6 19.86 -0.15 -5.95
C GLY A 6 18.46 -0.49 -5.44
N ALA A 7 18.33 -1.38 -4.45
CA ALA A 7 17.03 -1.70 -3.87
C ALA A 7 16.43 -0.51 -3.09
N ASP A 8 17.26 0.23 -2.35
CA ASP A 8 16.86 1.46 -1.63
C ASP A 8 16.39 2.57 -2.58
N ASP A 9 17.10 2.76 -3.70
CA ASP A 9 16.75 3.72 -4.75
C ASP A 9 15.39 3.37 -5.39
N VAL A 10 15.17 2.08 -5.70
CA VAL A 10 13.89 1.58 -6.24
C VAL A 10 12.75 1.81 -5.24
N MET A 11 13.00 1.52 -3.97
CA MET A 11 11.99 1.68 -2.93
C MET A 11 11.62 3.14 -2.72
N THR A 12 12.61 4.03 -2.70
CA THR A 12 12.40 5.47 -2.58
C THR A 12 11.62 6.03 -3.77
N ALA A 13 11.94 5.56 -4.97
CA ALA A 13 11.20 5.93 -6.19
C ALA A 13 9.75 5.44 -6.12
N LEU A 14 9.51 4.20 -5.68
CA LEU A 14 8.18 3.62 -5.51
C LEU A 14 7.35 4.42 -4.50
N ARG A 15 7.92 4.69 -3.31
CA ARG A 15 7.33 5.51 -2.26
C ARG A 15 6.93 6.91 -2.77
N THR A 16 7.85 7.55 -3.48
CA THR A 16 7.61 8.87 -4.10
C THR A 16 6.50 8.81 -5.14
N ALA A 17 6.48 7.77 -5.98
CA ALA A 17 5.45 7.58 -6.99
C ALA A 17 4.06 7.39 -6.36
N VAL A 18 3.95 6.54 -5.33
CA VAL A 18 2.71 6.31 -4.58
C VAL A 18 2.16 7.61 -4.00
N LYS A 19 3.00 8.36 -3.29
CA LYS A 19 2.63 9.65 -2.71
C LYS A 19 2.16 10.65 -3.76
N ASN A 20 2.88 10.76 -4.87
CA ASN A 20 2.53 11.65 -5.97
C ASN A 20 1.22 11.23 -6.65
N GLN A 21 0.98 9.94 -6.84
CA GLN A 21 -0.27 9.45 -7.43
C GLN A 21 -1.46 9.71 -6.53
N ILE A 22 -1.37 9.43 -5.22
CA ILE A 22 -2.45 9.71 -4.27
C ILE A 22 -2.73 11.22 -4.22
N THR A 23 -1.67 12.02 -4.10
CA THR A 23 -1.80 13.50 -4.06
C THR A 23 -2.38 14.05 -5.36
N GLY A 24 -1.93 13.56 -6.50
CA GLY A 24 -2.42 13.94 -7.82
C GLY A 24 -3.89 13.57 -7.98
N ALA A 25 -4.23 12.30 -7.79
CA ALA A 25 -5.59 11.79 -7.93
C ALA A 25 -6.59 12.51 -7.01
N VAL A 26 -6.23 12.79 -5.76
CA VAL A 26 -7.09 13.56 -4.84
C VAL A 26 -7.24 15.02 -5.26
N LYS A 27 -6.16 15.66 -5.73
CA LYS A 27 -6.22 17.05 -6.22
C LYS A 27 -7.01 17.18 -7.51
N ASP A 28 -6.86 16.22 -8.43
CA ASP A 28 -7.52 16.21 -9.73
C ASP A 28 -9.03 15.93 -9.59
N THR A 29 -9.42 15.07 -8.64
CA THR A 29 -10.83 14.78 -8.34
C THR A 29 -11.48 15.81 -7.43
N GLY A 30 -10.69 16.60 -6.69
CA GLY A 30 -11.16 17.67 -5.81
C GLY A 30 -11.95 17.21 -4.58
N SER A 31 -12.09 15.89 -4.35
CA SER A 31 -12.88 15.35 -3.24
C SER A 31 -12.21 14.15 -2.60
N VAL A 32 -11.54 14.42 -1.48
CA VAL A 32 -11.02 13.40 -0.57
C VAL A 32 -12.14 12.51 0.00
N ALA A 33 -13.34 13.07 0.12
CA ALA A 33 -14.50 12.45 0.77
C ALA A 33 -15.20 11.39 -0.09
N ALA A 34 -15.12 11.47 -1.41
CA ALA A 34 -15.83 10.54 -2.29
C ALA A 34 -14.99 9.31 -2.68
N SER A 35 -13.66 9.38 -2.57
CA SER A 35 -12.79 8.38 -3.20
C SER A 35 -11.47 8.09 -2.49
N GLY A 36 -11.20 8.68 -1.32
CA GLY A 36 -9.94 8.49 -0.58
C GLY A 36 -9.52 7.02 -0.46
N MET A 37 -10.38 6.16 0.09
CA MET A 37 -10.15 4.71 0.18
C MET A 37 -9.82 4.07 -1.17
N SER A 38 -10.64 4.34 -2.20
CA SER A 38 -10.51 3.67 -3.51
C SER A 38 -9.23 4.11 -4.19
N THR A 39 -8.93 5.41 -4.19
CA THR A 39 -7.68 5.96 -4.73
C THR A 39 -6.47 5.33 -4.05
N VAL A 40 -6.47 5.25 -2.72
CA VAL A 40 -5.40 4.59 -1.97
C VAL A 40 -5.28 3.13 -2.37
N LYS A 41 -6.42 2.41 -2.46
CA LYS A 41 -6.46 1.01 -2.89
C LYS A 41 -5.87 0.82 -4.28
N ASP A 42 -6.30 1.60 -5.26
CA ASP A 42 -5.88 1.49 -6.66
C ASP A 42 -4.39 1.77 -6.82
N VAL A 43 -3.88 2.84 -6.18
CA VAL A 43 -2.46 3.19 -6.20
C VAL A 43 -1.61 2.11 -5.54
N VAL A 44 -2.02 1.64 -4.36
CA VAL A 44 -1.28 0.59 -3.64
C VAL A 44 -1.27 -0.71 -4.46
N THR A 45 -2.39 -1.05 -5.09
CA THR A 45 -2.49 -2.23 -5.95
C THR A 45 -1.47 -2.16 -7.09
N GLY A 46 -1.48 -1.06 -7.84
CA GLY A 46 -0.58 -0.87 -8.97
C GLY A 46 0.90 -0.82 -8.55
N ALA A 47 1.20 -0.15 -7.44
CA ALA A 47 2.56 -0.01 -6.93
C ALA A 47 3.14 -1.35 -6.43
N VAL A 48 2.36 -2.13 -5.67
CA VAL A 48 2.82 -3.43 -5.15
C VAL A 48 2.96 -4.44 -6.28
N THR A 49 2.01 -4.50 -7.22
CA THR A 49 2.12 -5.37 -8.40
C THR A 49 3.34 -5.00 -9.24
N GLY A 50 3.54 -3.71 -9.55
CA GLY A 50 4.70 -3.25 -10.30
C GLY A 50 6.04 -3.54 -9.60
N ALA A 51 6.09 -3.42 -8.28
CA ALA A 51 7.27 -3.79 -7.49
C ALA A 51 7.54 -5.29 -7.54
N ALA A 52 6.50 -6.12 -7.48
CA ALA A 52 6.61 -7.57 -7.60
C ALA A 52 7.09 -7.99 -9.00
N GLU A 53 6.58 -7.37 -10.07
CA GLU A 53 7.06 -7.59 -11.44
C GLU A 53 8.52 -7.16 -11.64
N ALA A 54 8.97 -6.13 -10.91
CA ALA A 54 10.38 -5.72 -10.87
C ALA A 54 11.28 -6.68 -10.06
N GLY A 55 10.72 -7.75 -9.48
CA GLY A 55 11.45 -8.74 -8.68
C GLY A 55 11.66 -8.36 -7.21
N THR A 56 10.91 -7.36 -6.70
CA THR A 56 10.93 -7.00 -5.28
C THR A 56 10.15 -8.02 -4.46
N GLU A 57 10.61 -8.32 -3.24
CA GLU A 57 9.84 -9.14 -2.31
C GLU A 57 8.48 -8.49 -2.00
N VAL A 58 7.39 -9.14 -2.42
CA VAL A 58 6.03 -8.58 -2.36
C VAL A 58 5.60 -8.18 -0.95
N GLY A 59 6.04 -8.89 0.09
CA GLY A 59 5.74 -8.53 1.48
C GLY A 59 6.41 -7.23 1.91
N LEU A 60 7.67 -7.01 1.55
CA LEU A 60 8.40 -5.77 1.85
C LEU A 60 7.85 -4.59 1.03
N ALA A 61 7.57 -4.83 -0.25
CA ALA A 61 6.92 -3.89 -1.14
C ALA A 61 5.57 -3.43 -0.55
N ALA A 62 4.72 -4.38 -0.16
CA ALA A 62 3.43 -4.10 0.43
C ALA A 62 3.52 -3.23 1.68
N VAL A 63 4.36 -3.60 2.66
CA VAL A 63 4.49 -2.81 3.90
C VAL A 63 4.86 -1.38 3.60
N SER A 64 5.89 -1.18 2.79
CA SER A 64 6.40 0.17 2.51
C SER A 64 5.46 1.02 1.67
N VAL A 65 4.79 0.41 0.69
CA VAL A 65 3.78 1.11 -0.11
C VAL A 65 2.58 1.47 0.76
N VAL A 66 2.13 0.55 1.63
CA VAL A 66 1.01 0.79 2.54
C VAL A 66 1.33 1.92 3.52
N GLU A 67 2.51 1.91 4.14
CA GLU A 67 2.97 3.00 5.02
C GLU A 67 2.93 4.37 4.34
N GLU A 68 3.52 4.48 3.14
CA GLU A 68 3.50 5.74 2.41
C GLU A 68 2.11 6.15 1.96
N ALA A 69 1.31 5.19 1.52
CA ALA A 69 -0.03 5.46 1.04
C ALA A 69 -0.92 6.00 2.17
N ILE A 70 -0.79 5.43 3.37
CA ILE A 70 -1.47 5.93 4.58
C ILE A 70 -0.99 7.34 4.90
N SER A 71 0.33 7.55 4.98
CA SER A 71 0.90 8.87 5.30
C SER A 71 0.49 9.95 4.30
N ALA A 72 0.46 9.61 3.00
CA ALA A 72 0.00 10.50 1.94
C ALA A 72 -1.50 10.81 2.07
N ALA A 73 -2.32 9.79 2.31
CA ALA A 73 -3.76 9.93 2.46
C ALA A 73 -4.13 10.76 3.71
N GLU A 74 -3.48 10.52 4.84
CA GLU A 74 -3.66 11.30 6.07
C GLU A 74 -3.27 12.76 5.88
N GLY A 75 -2.17 13.03 5.16
CA GLY A 75 -1.76 14.39 4.79
C GLY A 75 -2.77 15.12 3.89
N LEU A 76 -3.70 14.40 3.27
CA LEU A 76 -4.79 14.93 2.45
C LEU A 76 -6.13 14.97 3.19
N GLY A 77 -6.18 14.53 4.46
CA GLY A 77 -7.39 14.52 5.27
C GLY A 77 -8.25 13.26 5.14
N VAL A 78 -7.73 12.19 4.53
CA VAL A 78 -8.37 10.86 4.60
C VAL A 78 -8.28 10.34 6.04
N SER A 79 -9.37 9.74 6.52
CA SER A 79 -9.37 9.14 7.87
C SER A 79 -8.40 7.96 7.95
N ALA A 80 -7.65 7.83 9.05
CA ALA A 80 -6.69 6.74 9.24
C ALA A 80 -7.29 5.34 8.98
N SER A 81 -8.52 5.08 9.43
CA SER A 81 -9.20 3.79 9.19
C SER A 81 -9.47 3.53 7.70
N ASP A 82 -9.82 4.57 6.95
CA ASP A 82 -10.14 4.50 5.52
C ASP A 82 -8.86 4.35 4.68
N ALA A 83 -7.82 5.10 5.04
CA ALA A 83 -6.48 4.99 4.47
C ALA A 83 -5.88 3.61 4.69
N VAL A 84 -5.91 3.09 5.93
CA VAL A 84 -5.42 1.74 6.27
C VAL A 84 -6.24 0.70 5.52
N SER A 85 -7.57 0.80 5.52
CA SER A 85 -8.42 -0.18 4.84
C SER A 85 -8.20 -0.19 3.32
N GLY A 86 -8.10 0.99 2.70
CA GLY A 86 -7.79 1.11 1.27
C GLY A 86 -6.42 0.53 0.96
N ALA A 87 -5.40 0.89 1.74
CA ALA A 87 -4.03 0.45 1.49
C ALA A 87 -3.85 -1.05 1.71
N VAL A 88 -4.31 -1.59 2.84
CA VAL A 88 -4.24 -3.03 3.13
C VAL A 88 -5.02 -3.82 2.09
N ASN A 89 -6.19 -3.35 1.66
CA ASN A 89 -6.93 -4.03 0.59
C ASN A 89 -6.18 -3.97 -0.73
N GLY A 90 -5.63 -2.82 -1.13
CA GLY A 90 -4.87 -2.71 -2.36
C GLY A 90 -3.64 -3.61 -2.39
N ALA A 91 -2.91 -3.72 -1.28
CA ALA A 91 -1.78 -4.66 -1.17
C ALA A 91 -2.25 -6.12 -1.26
N ILE A 92 -3.45 -6.36 -0.72
CA ILE A 92 -4.25 -7.58 -0.81
C ILE A 92 -4.45 -8.02 -2.28
N ASP A 93 -5.20 -7.19 -3.00
CA ASP A 93 -5.55 -7.36 -4.41
C ASP A 93 -4.28 -7.50 -5.28
N ALA A 94 -3.22 -6.73 -5.00
CA ALA A 94 -1.94 -6.87 -5.71
C ALA A 94 -1.36 -8.27 -5.53
N ALA A 95 -1.29 -8.76 -4.29
CA ALA A 95 -0.76 -10.09 -4.03
C ALA A 95 -1.63 -11.20 -4.62
N GLU A 96 -2.96 -11.02 -4.64
CA GLU A 96 -3.88 -11.93 -5.34
C GLU A 96 -3.59 -11.97 -6.84
N SER A 97 -3.29 -10.81 -7.44
CA SER A 97 -2.90 -10.72 -8.85
C SER A 97 -1.52 -11.33 -9.13
N VAL A 98 -0.60 -11.33 -8.16
CA VAL A 98 0.74 -11.94 -8.28
C VAL A 98 0.70 -13.46 -8.09
N GLY A 99 -0.13 -13.99 -7.18
CA GLY A 99 -0.38 -15.44 -7.04
C GLY A 99 -0.23 -16.03 -5.63
N GLY A 100 -0.48 -17.35 -5.53
CA GLY A 100 -0.89 -18.09 -4.31
C GLY A 100 -0.19 -17.76 -2.98
N ASN A 101 1.15 -17.75 -2.92
CA ASN A 101 1.87 -17.49 -1.67
C ASN A 101 2.08 -15.99 -1.38
N ALA A 102 1.84 -15.10 -2.35
CA ALA A 102 2.05 -13.67 -2.18
C ALA A 102 1.05 -13.10 -1.16
N VAL A 103 -0.21 -13.56 -1.19
CA VAL A 103 -1.25 -13.13 -0.25
C VAL A 103 -0.83 -13.41 1.20
N ASP A 104 -0.32 -14.61 1.48
CA ASP A 104 0.12 -15.00 2.82
C ASP A 104 1.35 -14.19 3.26
N ALA A 105 2.30 -13.98 2.35
CA ALA A 105 3.47 -13.15 2.59
C ALA A 105 3.09 -11.70 2.92
N VAL A 106 2.16 -11.11 2.16
CA VAL A 106 1.68 -9.74 2.40
C VAL A 106 0.90 -9.66 3.71
N ARG A 107 -0.03 -10.59 3.98
CA ARG A 107 -0.77 -10.66 5.26
C ARG A 107 0.20 -10.68 6.43
N LYS A 108 1.18 -11.58 6.39
CA LYS A 108 2.17 -11.75 7.45
C LYS A 108 3.09 -10.53 7.59
N ALA A 109 3.49 -9.90 6.50
CA ALA A 109 4.33 -8.71 6.52
C ALA A 109 3.57 -7.52 7.14
N LEU A 110 2.33 -7.27 6.71
CA LEU A 110 1.49 -6.20 7.23
C LEU A 110 1.16 -6.40 8.72
N SER A 111 0.86 -7.62 9.17
CA SER A 111 0.59 -7.92 10.59
C SER A 111 1.80 -7.77 11.51
N ASN A 112 3.02 -7.84 10.96
CA ASN A 112 4.28 -7.65 11.68
C ASN A 112 4.88 -6.25 11.51
N ALA A 113 4.31 -5.40 10.65
CA ALA A 113 4.80 -4.06 10.43
C ALA A 113 4.56 -3.20 11.68
N ALA A 114 5.64 -2.82 12.36
CA ALA A 114 5.58 -2.06 13.61
C ALA A 114 5.02 -0.63 13.42
N ALA A 115 5.15 -0.07 12.22
CA ALA A 115 4.67 1.26 11.89
C ALA A 115 3.16 1.31 11.60
N LEU A 116 2.51 0.16 11.43
CA LEU A 116 1.09 0.11 11.10
C LEU A 116 0.24 -0.16 12.35
N PRO A 117 -0.90 0.54 12.53
CA PRO A 117 -1.83 0.30 13.63
C PRO A 117 -2.45 -1.10 13.51
N ARG A 118 -1.97 -2.05 14.34
CA ARG A 118 -2.31 -3.47 14.24
C ARG A 118 -3.82 -3.73 14.27
N ASP A 119 -4.56 -3.04 15.13
CA ASP A 119 -6.02 -3.16 15.22
C ASP A 119 -6.73 -2.83 13.88
N LEU A 120 -6.29 -1.78 13.19
CA LEU A 120 -6.88 -1.38 11.90
C LEU A 120 -6.46 -2.32 10.77
N VAL A 121 -5.20 -2.77 10.77
CA VAL A 121 -4.71 -3.77 9.81
C VAL A 121 -5.49 -5.08 9.98
N GLU A 122 -5.63 -5.58 11.20
CA GLU A 122 -6.40 -6.79 11.48
C GLU A 122 -7.88 -6.63 11.11
N ALA A 123 -8.49 -5.47 11.39
CA ALA A 123 -9.85 -5.16 10.97
C ALA A 123 -10.00 -5.21 9.44
N ALA A 124 -9.08 -4.58 8.70
CA ALA A 124 -9.08 -4.58 7.24
C ALA A 124 -8.89 -6.01 6.66
N LEU A 125 -7.96 -6.78 7.23
CA LEU A 125 -7.69 -8.17 6.82
C LEU A 125 -8.86 -9.11 7.08
N LYS A 126 -9.56 -8.93 8.21
CA LYS A 126 -10.73 -9.72 8.62
C LYS A 126 -11.97 -9.36 7.82
N GLY A 127 -12.13 -8.09 7.44
CA GLY A 127 -13.21 -7.61 6.60
C GLY A 127 -13.28 -8.30 5.23
N ARG A 128 -12.18 -8.87 4.74
CA ARG A 128 -12.12 -9.58 3.45
C ARG A 128 -12.38 -11.09 3.52
N GLY A 129 -12.41 -11.66 4.73
CA GLY A 129 -12.63 -13.11 4.93
C GLY A 129 -14.09 -13.48 5.19
N LYS A 130 -15.03 -12.58 4.87
CA LYS A 130 -16.46 -12.71 5.13
C LYS A 130 -17.25 -12.76 3.83
#